data_AF-A0A0F9ELT7-F1
#
_entry.id   AF-A0A0F9ELT7-F1
#
_cell.length_a   1.000
_cell.length_b   1.000
_cell.length_c   1.000
_cell.angle_alpha   90.00
_cell.angle_beta   90.00
_cell.angle_gamma   90.00
#
_symmetry.space_group_name_H-M   'P 1'
#
loop_
_entity.id
_entity.type
_entity.pdbx_description
1 polymer ?
#
loop_
_entity_poly.entity_id
_entity_poly.type
_entity_poly.pdbx_seq_one_letter_code
_entity_poly.pdbx_strand_id
1 'polypeptide(L)'
;MTLTEKLKSWLISNKNIEEDAGNDEFKKAASDALVSGDLSTAKFAELCTDERDREAQEFTEKFDRLADNLEKAVTAMTAKETDNDEETESKDTETEEKEKDAETKSTTPKENKQVQPISKMARMVGELGGIPIETDDGEKSFDIRVKEAVESYDSTKSALTYPESTKEGRIHAMAGQPVMEFGLPMQSASNKDIALAGVFAKFQIFEATPKLAGNASRAWERLSEHEKSLLVHLTENEYWDDSQNEKPRKRKGYPGGIKALIDDSTSGGLEAAPIVFDDQVIQTPLLHGELYPLVSVKPIDRGRRIEGVATGTVTGSWGGVDDTAITLFSTASYVSAFDTTIFRWEGAIRIGLDFLSDTPIDFGAHITAQYGERLMEDLDDVIAAGNGTTQPEGVITKSGTTSVAFGGNTSIGNYESLRFGVAKPEHGPNVKASAVFCGNETSYQRARALNVGTNDARRLFGFSYDSYSIMERPYKIVGEDTLGNTEIFYAILARYRMYRRRGLTIRTSTE
;
A
#
# COMPACT_ATOMS: atom_id res chain seq x y z
N MET A 1 29.22 7.56 -5.00
CA MET A 1 30.52 6.92 -5.28
C MET A 1 31.10 6.41 -3.97
N THR A 2 31.27 5.11 -3.85
CA THR A 2 31.92 4.46 -2.70
C THR A 2 33.44 4.66 -2.82
N LEU A 3 34.06 5.25 -1.78
CA LEU A 3 35.52 5.42 -1.72
C LEU A 3 36.12 4.20 -1.03
N THR A 4 36.71 3.30 -1.80
CA THR A 4 37.48 2.18 -1.26
C THR A 4 38.86 2.65 -0.77
N GLU A 5 39.45 1.91 0.17
CA GLU A 5 40.84 2.12 0.63
C GLU A 5 41.83 2.12 -0.54
N LYS A 6 41.65 1.21 -1.52
CA LYS A 6 42.50 1.12 -2.71
C LYS A 6 42.46 2.39 -3.55
N LEU A 7 41.27 2.97 -3.73
CA LEU A 7 41.12 4.21 -4.48
C LEU A 7 41.73 5.40 -3.72
N LYS A 8 41.53 5.49 -2.39
CA LYS A 8 42.15 6.54 -1.57
C LYS A 8 43.68 6.49 -1.62
N SER A 9 44.28 5.31 -1.45
CA SER A 9 45.74 5.11 -1.52
C SER A 9 46.31 5.46 -2.89
N TRP A 10 45.58 5.15 -3.97
CA TRP A 10 45.98 5.54 -5.32
C TRP A 10 45.96 7.07 -5.50
N LEU A 11 44.93 7.75 -4.99
CA LEU A 11 44.79 9.20 -5.08
C LEU A 11 45.83 9.94 -4.24
N ILE A 12 46.18 9.45 -3.05
CA ILE A 12 47.27 10.00 -2.23
C ILE A 12 48.59 9.94 -3.02
N SER A 13 48.88 8.79 -3.64
CA SER A 13 50.15 8.56 -4.36
C SER A 13 50.27 9.34 -5.67
N ASN A 14 49.16 9.65 -6.34
CA ASN A 14 49.17 10.21 -7.71
C ASN A 14 48.64 11.64 -7.81
N LYS A 15 47.91 12.14 -6.80
CA LYS A 15 47.24 13.46 -6.83
C LYS A 15 47.62 14.37 -5.65
N ASN A 16 48.63 14.01 -4.86
CA ASN A 16 49.14 14.79 -3.72
C ASN A 16 48.02 15.22 -2.74
N ILE A 17 47.12 14.30 -2.42
CA ILE A 17 46.10 14.52 -1.38
C ILE A 17 46.70 14.10 -0.04
N GLU A 18 46.47 14.88 1.02
CA GLU A 18 46.89 14.52 2.38
C GLU A 18 46.16 13.26 2.87
N GLU A 19 46.83 12.42 3.68
CA GLU A 19 46.26 11.14 4.15
C GLU A 19 45.01 11.33 5.03
N ASP A 20 44.91 12.49 5.69
CA ASP A 20 43.81 12.90 6.57
C ASP A 20 42.76 13.79 5.89
N ALA A 21 42.84 13.96 4.56
CA ALA A 21 41.88 14.73 3.78
C ALA A 21 40.44 14.22 3.91
N GLY A 22 39.48 15.13 3.80
CA GLY A 22 38.06 14.81 3.90
C GLY A 22 37.57 13.93 2.74
N ASN A 23 36.55 13.10 2.98
CA ASN A 23 35.97 12.24 1.92
C ASN A 23 35.51 13.02 0.68
N ASP A 24 35.14 14.29 0.81
CA ASP A 24 34.72 15.11 -0.32
C ASP A 24 35.89 15.59 -1.19
N GLU A 25 37.08 15.78 -0.60
CA GLU A 25 38.31 16.08 -1.33
C GLU A 25 38.77 14.88 -2.17
N PHE A 26 38.67 13.67 -1.61
CA PHE A 26 38.91 12.44 -2.35
C PHE A 26 37.96 12.25 -3.53
N LYS A 27 36.65 12.52 -3.36
CA LYS A 27 35.68 12.43 -4.46
C LYS A 27 35.98 13.45 -5.55
N LYS A 28 36.31 14.68 -5.16
CA LYS A 28 36.66 15.74 -6.10
C LYS A 28 37.91 15.37 -6.90
N ALA A 29 38.97 14.92 -6.24
CA ALA A 29 40.19 14.51 -6.92
C ALA A 29 40.01 13.27 -7.81
N ALA A 30 39.15 12.32 -7.43
CA ALA A 30 38.81 11.19 -8.29
C ALA A 30 38.05 11.64 -9.55
N SER A 31 37.11 12.57 -9.41
CA SER A 31 36.40 13.16 -10.54
C SER A 31 37.34 13.94 -11.45
N ASP A 32 38.22 14.75 -10.88
CA ASP A 32 39.20 15.53 -11.65
C ASP A 32 40.19 14.61 -12.39
N ALA A 33 40.61 13.50 -11.78
CA ALA A 33 41.47 12.49 -12.41
C ALA A 33 40.78 11.73 -13.56
N LEU A 34 39.48 11.46 -13.45
CA LEU A 34 38.68 10.86 -14.52
C LEU A 34 38.49 11.84 -15.69
N VAL A 35 38.23 13.11 -15.40
CA VAL A 35 38.04 14.16 -16.42
C VAL A 35 39.35 14.51 -17.12
N SER A 36 40.48 14.53 -16.40
CA SER A 36 41.79 14.77 -16.99
C SER A 36 42.33 13.58 -17.78
N GLY A 37 41.75 12.39 -17.61
CA GLY A 37 42.20 11.15 -18.23
C GLY A 37 43.38 10.47 -17.52
N ASP A 38 43.85 11.01 -16.38
CA ASP A 38 44.91 10.41 -15.58
C ASP A 38 44.47 9.13 -14.87
N LEU A 39 43.16 8.98 -14.66
CA LEU A 39 42.53 7.76 -14.17
C LEU A 39 41.59 7.22 -15.25
N SER A 40 41.94 6.09 -15.86
CA SER A 40 41.08 5.46 -16.85
C SER A 40 39.81 4.88 -16.20
N THR A 41 38.71 4.84 -16.94
CA THR A 41 37.43 4.28 -16.46
C THR A 41 37.56 2.82 -16.04
N ALA A 42 38.40 2.03 -16.72
CA ALA A 42 38.68 0.64 -16.36
C ALA A 42 39.45 0.52 -15.04
N LYS A 43 40.47 1.37 -14.83
CA LYS A 43 41.25 1.37 -13.57
C LYS A 43 40.41 1.91 -12.41
N PHE A 44 39.54 2.88 -12.66
CA PHE A 44 38.59 3.38 -11.69
C PHE A 44 37.63 2.29 -11.22
N ALA A 45 37.06 1.51 -12.15
CA ALA A 45 36.19 0.39 -11.83
C ALA A 45 36.92 -0.65 -10.97
N GLU A 46 38.15 -1.04 -11.35
CA GLU A 46 38.98 -1.98 -10.59
C GLU A 46 39.27 -1.50 -9.16
N LEU A 47 39.59 -0.21 -8.99
CA LEU A 47 39.89 0.38 -7.68
C LEU A 47 38.63 0.48 -6.80
N CYS A 48 37.44 0.63 -7.41
CA CYS A 48 36.17 0.73 -6.68
C CYS A 48 35.57 -0.62 -6.27
N THR A 49 36.08 -1.74 -6.79
CA THR A 49 35.61 -3.08 -6.40
C THR A 49 36.21 -3.49 -5.05
N ASP A 50 35.36 -3.74 -4.05
CA ASP A 50 35.81 -4.24 -2.74
C ASP A 50 36.20 -5.73 -2.86
N GLU A 51 37.22 -6.17 -2.12
CA GLU A 51 37.60 -7.59 -2.03
C GLU A 51 36.43 -8.44 -1.51
N ARG A 52 35.60 -7.85 -0.64
CA ARG A 52 34.37 -8.47 -0.13
C ARG A 52 33.31 -8.67 -1.21
N ASP A 53 33.22 -7.76 -2.18
CA ASP A 53 32.28 -7.90 -3.29
C ASP A 53 32.71 -9.02 -4.24
N ARG A 54 34.02 -9.20 -4.43
CA ARG A 54 34.57 -10.34 -5.19
C ARG A 54 34.35 -11.67 -4.47
N GLU A 55 34.56 -11.72 -3.16
CA GLU A 55 34.28 -12.92 -2.36
C GLU A 55 32.77 -13.25 -2.34
N ALA A 56 31.90 -12.23 -2.29
CA ALA A 56 30.47 -12.41 -2.39
C ALA A 56 30.07 -12.96 -3.78
N GLN A 57 30.64 -12.45 -4.86
CA GLN A 57 30.42 -12.97 -6.21
C GLN A 57 30.91 -14.42 -6.37
N GLU A 58 32.11 -14.75 -5.88
CA GLU A 58 32.62 -16.12 -5.88
C GLU A 58 31.77 -17.07 -5.01
N PHE A 59 31.18 -16.56 -3.93
CA PHE A 59 30.25 -17.32 -3.10
C PHE A 59 28.93 -17.57 -3.84
N THR A 60 28.36 -16.56 -4.50
CA THR A 60 27.16 -16.70 -5.34
C THR A 60 27.37 -17.73 -6.45
N GLU A 61 28.49 -17.68 -7.18
CA GLU A 61 28.80 -18.66 -8.22
C GLU A 61 28.92 -20.10 -7.68
N LYS A 62 29.47 -20.26 -6.47
CA LYS A 62 29.55 -21.58 -5.81
C LYS A 62 28.17 -22.05 -5.34
N PHE A 63 27.31 -21.14 -4.92
CA PHE A 63 25.95 -21.43 -4.49
C PHE A 63 25.07 -21.86 -5.67
N ASP A 64 25.16 -21.17 -6.81
CA ASP A 64 24.44 -21.52 -8.03
C ASP A 64 24.85 -22.91 -8.54
N ARG A 65 26.15 -23.23 -8.52
CA ARG A 65 26.61 -24.59 -8.85
C ARG A 65 26.08 -25.67 -7.89
N LEU A 66 25.85 -25.31 -6.63
CA LEU A 66 25.30 -26.23 -5.64
C LEU A 66 23.81 -26.46 -5.89
N ALA A 67 23.07 -25.40 -6.24
CA ALA A 67 21.68 -25.48 -6.66
C ALA A 67 21.51 -26.37 -7.91
N ASP A 68 22.33 -26.16 -8.95
CA ASP A 68 22.32 -26.97 -10.17
C ASP A 68 22.59 -28.46 -9.90
N ASN A 69 23.50 -28.76 -8.97
CA ASN A 69 23.81 -30.13 -8.59
C ASN A 69 22.68 -30.78 -7.78
N LEU A 70 21.98 -29.98 -6.96
CA LEU A 70 20.82 -30.45 -6.20
C LEU A 70 19.65 -30.77 -7.13
N GLU A 71 19.39 -29.91 -8.12
CA GLU A 71 18.36 -30.13 -9.15
C GLU A 71 18.64 -31.41 -9.95
N LYS A 72 19.89 -31.64 -10.35
CA LYS A 72 20.31 -32.88 -11.02
C LYS A 72 20.13 -34.12 -10.13
N ALA A 73 20.41 -34.01 -8.84
CA ALA A 73 20.24 -35.11 -7.89
C ALA A 73 18.75 -35.44 -7.68
N VAL A 74 17.90 -34.43 -7.56
CA VAL A 74 16.44 -34.60 -7.46
C VAL A 74 15.89 -35.25 -8.72
N THR A 75 16.29 -34.76 -9.90
CA THR A 75 15.87 -35.32 -11.19
C THR A 75 16.30 -36.79 -11.34
N ALA A 76 17.49 -37.15 -10.87
CA ALA A 76 17.97 -38.54 -10.90
C ALA A 76 17.25 -39.46 -9.91
N MET A 77 16.74 -38.93 -8.79
CA MET A 77 15.92 -39.69 -7.84
C MET A 77 14.51 -39.92 -8.39
N THR A 78 13.90 -38.90 -8.99
CA THR A 78 12.55 -39.03 -9.58
C THR A 78 12.54 -39.92 -10.82
N ALA A 79 13.61 -39.95 -11.61
CA ALA A 79 13.71 -40.84 -12.77
C ALA A 79 13.85 -42.33 -12.39
N LYS A 80 14.28 -42.64 -11.16
CA LYS A 80 14.36 -44.03 -10.66
C LYS A 80 13.04 -44.56 -10.10
N GLU A 81 12.09 -43.69 -9.78
CA GLU A 81 10.78 -44.10 -9.27
C GLU A 81 9.79 -44.44 -10.40
N THR A 82 10.05 -44.01 -11.64
CA THR A 82 9.19 -44.26 -12.80
C THR A 82 9.50 -45.55 -13.58
N ASP A 83 10.56 -46.29 -13.25
CA ASP A 83 10.93 -47.53 -13.96
C ASP A 83 10.36 -48.81 -13.30
N ASN A 84 9.52 -48.70 -12.26
CA ASN A 84 9.08 -49.86 -11.48
C ASN A 84 7.58 -50.19 -11.55
N ASP A 85 6.77 -49.44 -12.30
CA ASP A 85 5.34 -49.73 -12.47
C ASP A 85 4.93 -49.45 -13.92
N GLU A 86 4.94 -50.48 -14.79
CA GLU A 86 3.97 -50.66 -15.88
C GLU A 86 4.21 -51.98 -16.65
N GLU A 87 3.50 -53.03 -16.24
CA GLU A 87 3.08 -54.15 -17.11
C GLU A 87 1.55 -54.24 -16.98
N THR A 88 0.78 -53.65 -17.90
CA THR A 88 -0.35 -54.32 -18.61
C THR A 88 -1.01 -53.40 -19.67
N GLU A 89 -0.98 -53.88 -20.92
CA GLU A 89 -1.99 -53.87 -22.00
C GLU A 89 -3.09 -52.80 -22.07
N SER A 90 -3.62 -52.33 -23.22
CA SER A 90 -3.26 -52.30 -24.65
C SER A 90 -4.42 -51.61 -25.43
N LYS A 91 -4.08 -50.92 -26.53
CA LYS A 91 -4.83 -50.71 -27.81
C LYS A 91 -5.99 -49.70 -27.98
N ASP A 92 -5.64 -48.68 -28.79
CA ASP A 92 -6.21 -48.21 -30.08
C ASP A 92 -7.71 -47.83 -30.21
N THR A 93 -8.02 -46.58 -30.59
CA THR A 93 -8.15 -46.13 -32.00
C THR A 93 -8.41 -44.61 -32.14
N GLU A 94 -7.80 -43.99 -33.16
CA GLU A 94 -8.05 -42.63 -33.70
C GLU A 94 -9.37 -42.56 -34.50
N THR A 95 -9.98 -41.36 -34.66
CA THR A 95 -10.20 -40.63 -35.95
C THR A 95 -10.93 -39.28 -35.72
N GLU A 96 -10.59 -38.27 -36.53
CA GLU A 96 -10.90 -36.83 -36.53
C GLU A 96 -12.32 -36.35 -36.98
N GLU A 97 -12.64 -35.10 -36.56
CA GLU A 97 -13.38 -33.97 -37.21
C GLU A 97 -14.81 -34.11 -37.83
N LYS A 98 -15.82 -33.36 -37.31
CA LYS A 98 -16.26 -31.99 -37.71
C LYS A 98 -17.73 -31.62 -37.37
N GLU A 99 -17.91 -30.49 -36.69
CA GLU A 99 -18.94 -29.41 -36.78
C GLU A 99 -20.41 -29.68 -37.25
N LYS A 100 -21.42 -29.44 -36.37
CA LYS A 100 -22.26 -28.19 -36.26
C LYS A 100 -23.56 -28.34 -35.44
N ASP A 101 -23.81 -27.32 -34.61
CA ASP A 101 -25.06 -26.69 -34.10
C ASP A 101 -26.25 -27.52 -33.55
N ALA A 102 -26.56 -27.33 -32.25
CA ALA A 102 -27.77 -26.60 -31.77
C ALA A 102 -28.11 -26.86 -30.28
N GLU A 103 -28.22 -25.75 -29.52
CA GLU A 103 -29.18 -25.45 -28.44
C GLU A 103 -29.49 -26.41 -27.26
N THR A 104 -29.15 -25.90 -26.07
CA THR A 104 -29.95 -25.87 -24.82
C THR A 104 -30.20 -27.16 -24.04
N LYS A 105 -29.44 -27.36 -22.94
CA LYS A 105 -30.00 -27.53 -21.58
C LYS A 105 -28.90 -27.58 -20.51
N SER A 106 -29.07 -26.72 -19.51
CA SER A 106 -28.35 -26.73 -18.22
C SER A 106 -28.65 -28.03 -17.47
N THR A 107 -27.62 -28.80 -17.16
CA THR A 107 -27.64 -29.86 -16.14
C THR A 107 -26.43 -29.72 -15.24
N THR A 108 -26.71 -29.46 -13.97
CA THR A 108 -25.82 -29.46 -12.82
C THR A 108 -25.04 -30.79 -12.69
N PRO A 109 -23.77 -30.80 -12.26
CA PRO A 109 -23.06 -32.04 -12.00
C PRO A 109 -23.58 -32.68 -10.70
N LYS A 110 -24.02 -33.94 -10.77
CA LYS A 110 -24.30 -34.77 -9.58
C LYS A 110 -22.98 -35.18 -8.94
N GLU A 111 -22.73 -34.63 -7.75
CA GLU A 111 -21.66 -35.04 -6.86
C GLU A 111 -22.04 -36.39 -6.21
N ASN A 112 -21.25 -37.42 -6.49
CA ASN A 112 -21.49 -38.78 -5.99
C ASN A 112 -20.86 -38.90 -4.59
N LYS A 113 -21.59 -38.55 -3.53
CA LYS A 113 -21.15 -38.74 -2.14
C LYS A 113 -21.52 -40.15 -1.65
N GLN A 114 -20.50 -40.94 -1.34
CA GLN A 114 -20.65 -42.15 -0.53
C GLN A 114 -21.15 -41.76 0.86
N VAL A 115 -22.33 -42.27 1.22
CA VAL A 115 -22.95 -42.06 2.54
C VAL A 115 -22.21 -42.91 3.57
N GLN A 116 -21.52 -42.26 4.51
CA GLN A 116 -21.00 -42.93 5.70
C GLN A 116 -22.12 -43.12 6.74
N PRO A 117 -22.12 -44.22 7.52
CA PRO A 117 -23.16 -44.46 8.51
C PRO A 117 -23.10 -43.45 9.67
N ILE A 118 -24.25 -42.83 9.94
CA ILE A 118 -24.48 -41.81 10.97
C ILE A 118 -24.08 -42.33 12.36
N SER A 119 -23.28 -41.56 13.10
CA SER A 119 -22.82 -41.92 14.45
C SER A 119 -23.98 -41.95 15.45
N LYS A 120 -23.90 -42.84 16.47
CA LYS A 120 -24.90 -42.96 17.55
C LYS A 120 -25.21 -41.64 18.28
N MET A 121 -24.28 -40.70 18.29
CA MET A 121 -24.43 -39.41 18.95
C MET A 121 -25.36 -38.47 18.17
N ALA A 122 -25.30 -38.51 16.84
CA ALA A 122 -26.21 -37.74 15.97
C ALA A 122 -27.67 -38.22 16.09
N ARG A 123 -27.90 -39.51 16.35
CA ARG A 123 -29.23 -40.05 16.67
C ARG A 123 -29.79 -39.54 18.00
N MET A 124 -28.95 -39.35 19.01
CA MET A 124 -29.39 -38.95 20.35
C MET A 124 -29.73 -37.45 20.44
N VAL A 125 -29.08 -36.61 19.63
CA VAL A 125 -29.35 -35.16 19.57
C VAL A 125 -30.59 -34.85 18.72
N GLY A 126 -30.91 -35.69 17.73
CA GLY A 126 -32.12 -35.55 16.91
C GLY A 126 -33.44 -35.67 17.69
N GLU A 127 -33.46 -36.37 18.83
CA GLU A 127 -34.66 -36.50 19.68
C GLU A 127 -35.03 -35.21 20.44
N LEU A 128 -34.17 -34.18 20.44
CA LEU A 128 -34.33 -32.97 21.26
C LEU A 128 -34.72 -31.69 20.49
N GLY A 129 -35.12 -31.79 19.20
CA GLY A 129 -35.89 -30.72 18.52
C GLY A 129 -35.35 -30.18 17.20
N GLY A 130 -35.07 -31.05 16.21
CA GLY A 130 -34.80 -30.63 14.83
C GLY A 130 -36.06 -30.60 13.94
N ILE A 131 -36.01 -29.84 12.83
CA ILE A 131 -37.04 -29.86 11.76
C ILE A 131 -36.70 -31.01 10.79
N PRO A 132 -37.62 -31.96 10.53
CA PRO A 132 -37.32 -33.12 9.67
C PRO A 132 -37.34 -32.75 8.19
N ILE A 133 -36.38 -33.28 7.43
CA ILE A 133 -36.38 -33.29 5.96
C ILE A 133 -36.77 -34.70 5.51
N GLU A 134 -37.69 -34.82 4.56
CA GLU A 134 -38.10 -36.11 4.00
C GLU A 134 -37.06 -36.59 2.97
N THR A 135 -36.54 -37.81 3.16
CA THR A 135 -35.80 -38.52 2.11
C THR A 135 -36.76 -39.36 1.28
N ASP A 136 -36.39 -39.69 0.04
CA ASP A 136 -37.20 -40.45 -0.94
C ASP A 136 -37.67 -41.84 -0.44
N ASP A 137 -37.09 -42.34 0.65
CA ASP A 137 -37.46 -43.61 1.29
C ASP A 137 -38.47 -43.45 2.45
N GLY A 138 -38.99 -42.24 2.70
CA GLY A 138 -39.94 -41.97 3.78
C GLY A 138 -39.34 -41.98 5.19
N GLU A 139 -38.02 -42.18 5.32
CA GLU A 139 -37.30 -42.00 6.58
C GLU A 139 -36.92 -40.53 6.78
N LYS A 140 -37.40 -39.93 7.87
CA LYS A 140 -37.01 -38.59 8.30
C LYS A 140 -35.59 -38.65 8.85
N SER A 141 -34.60 -38.36 8.02
CA SER A 141 -33.22 -38.17 8.48
C SER A 141 -33.02 -36.69 8.81
N PHE A 142 -32.44 -36.41 9.97
CA PHE A 142 -32.03 -35.06 10.35
C PHE A 142 -30.63 -34.82 9.82
N ASP A 143 -30.49 -33.93 8.84
CA ASP A 143 -29.18 -33.47 8.41
C ASP A 143 -28.68 -32.41 9.40
N ILE A 144 -28.08 -32.87 10.49
CA ILE A 144 -27.43 -32.01 11.48
C ILE A 144 -26.07 -31.60 10.89
N ARG A 145 -26.06 -30.50 10.14
CA ARG A 145 -24.81 -29.85 9.73
C ARG A 145 -24.25 -29.06 10.92
N VAL A 146 -23.03 -29.42 11.36
CA VAL A 146 -22.26 -28.59 12.29
C VAL A 146 -21.87 -27.32 11.54
N LYS A 147 -22.37 -26.17 12.01
CA LYS A 147 -22.00 -24.87 11.45
C LYS A 147 -20.51 -24.62 11.68
N GLU A 148 -19.82 -24.17 10.64
CA GLU A 148 -18.44 -23.72 10.78
C GLU A 148 -18.38 -22.45 11.66
N ALA A 149 -17.26 -22.24 12.34
CA ALA A 149 -17.07 -21.05 13.18
C ALA A 149 -17.28 -19.74 12.42
N VAL A 150 -17.04 -19.74 11.11
CA VAL A 150 -17.23 -18.56 10.26
C VAL A 150 -18.72 -18.22 10.06
N GLU A 151 -19.61 -19.22 10.08
CA GLU A 151 -21.04 -19.06 9.84
C GLU A 151 -21.77 -18.44 11.05
N SER A 152 -21.11 -18.29 12.20
CA SER A 152 -21.64 -17.54 13.33
C SER A 152 -21.50 -16.02 13.17
N TYR A 153 -20.73 -15.56 12.18
CA TYR A 153 -20.49 -14.14 11.94
C TYR A 153 -21.29 -13.62 10.76
N ASP A 154 -21.78 -12.39 10.90
CA ASP A 154 -22.41 -11.69 9.80
C ASP A 154 -21.39 -11.34 8.73
N SER A 155 -21.70 -11.71 7.48
CA SER A 155 -20.88 -11.46 6.29
C SER A 155 -21.38 -10.26 5.49
N THR A 156 -22.43 -9.58 5.95
CA THR A 156 -22.95 -8.39 5.27
C THR A 156 -21.90 -7.28 5.24
N LYS A 157 -21.59 -6.81 4.03
CA LYS A 157 -20.73 -5.66 3.77
C LYS A 157 -21.59 -4.52 3.25
N SER A 158 -21.40 -3.33 3.79
CA SER A 158 -22.10 -2.12 3.33
C SER A 158 -21.19 -1.31 2.42
N ALA A 159 -21.73 -0.70 1.38
CA ALA A 159 -20.94 0.19 0.53
C ALA A 159 -20.52 1.41 1.36
N LEU A 160 -19.23 1.72 1.37
CA LEU A 160 -18.72 2.88 2.09
C LEU A 160 -19.08 4.16 1.33
N THR A 161 -19.72 5.08 2.02
CA THR A 161 -19.98 6.43 1.53
C THR A 161 -19.26 7.42 2.42
N TYR A 162 -18.72 8.49 1.82
CA TYR A 162 -18.14 9.56 2.61
C TYR A 162 -19.18 10.13 3.59
N PRO A 163 -18.83 10.30 4.86
CA PRO A 163 -19.76 10.81 5.86
C PRO A 163 -20.14 12.26 5.52
N GLU A 164 -21.28 12.73 6.05
CA GLU A 164 -21.68 14.13 5.90
C GLU A 164 -20.65 15.08 6.55
N SER A 165 -20.02 14.62 7.63
CA SER A 165 -18.98 15.35 8.35
C SER A 165 -17.71 14.53 8.61
N THR A 166 -16.55 15.19 8.65
CA THR A 166 -15.28 14.66 9.14
C THR A 166 -15.36 14.35 10.64
N LYS A 167 -14.34 13.69 11.20
CA LYS A 167 -14.27 13.36 12.64
C LYS A 167 -14.33 14.61 13.53
N GLU A 168 -13.90 15.75 13.01
CA GLU A 168 -13.94 17.07 13.67
C GLU A 168 -15.28 17.80 13.46
N GLY A 169 -16.29 17.15 12.85
CA GLY A 169 -17.62 17.72 12.62
C GLY A 169 -17.73 18.63 11.40
N ARG A 170 -16.71 18.71 10.55
CA ARG A 170 -16.69 19.60 9.36
C ARG A 170 -17.33 18.92 8.15
N ILE A 171 -18.01 19.67 7.29
CA ILE A 171 -18.65 19.07 6.10
C ILE A 171 -17.60 18.43 5.18
N HIS A 172 -17.77 17.14 4.87
CA HIS A 172 -16.86 16.44 3.97
C HIS A 172 -17.08 16.89 2.52
N ALA A 173 -16.02 17.25 1.79
CA ALA A 173 -16.14 17.80 0.42
C ALA A 173 -16.76 16.81 -0.58
N MET A 174 -16.66 15.52 -0.29
CA MET A 174 -17.24 14.42 -1.08
C MET A 174 -18.40 13.71 -0.37
N ALA A 175 -19.02 14.34 0.64
CA ALA A 175 -20.13 13.78 1.41
C ALA A 175 -21.19 13.09 0.53
N GLY A 176 -21.58 11.87 0.92
CA GLY A 176 -22.60 11.07 0.22
C GLY A 176 -22.12 10.37 -1.06
N GLN A 177 -20.91 10.62 -1.54
CA GLN A 177 -20.34 9.87 -2.67
C GLN A 177 -19.80 8.50 -2.18
N PRO A 178 -19.84 7.46 -3.04
CA PRO A 178 -19.20 6.20 -2.71
C PRO A 178 -17.68 6.39 -2.61
N VAL A 179 -17.06 5.79 -1.60
CA VAL A 179 -15.61 5.75 -1.44
C VAL A 179 -15.05 4.80 -2.49
N MET A 180 -14.20 5.32 -3.36
CA MET A 180 -13.59 4.56 -4.44
C MET A 180 -12.10 4.39 -4.15
N GLU A 181 -11.63 3.15 -4.18
CA GLU A 181 -10.22 2.82 -4.07
C GLU A 181 -9.79 2.06 -5.33
N PHE A 182 -8.78 2.60 -6.03
CA PHE A 182 -8.30 2.03 -7.30
C PHE A 182 -9.39 1.80 -8.36
N GLY A 183 -10.45 2.61 -8.34
CA GLY A 183 -11.60 2.49 -9.25
C GLY A 183 -12.63 1.44 -8.84
N LEU A 184 -12.47 0.80 -7.69
CA LEU A 184 -13.45 -0.12 -7.09
C LEU A 184 -14.14 0.56 -5.89
N PRO A 185 -15.45 0.34 -5.69
CA PRO A 185 -16.12 0.84 -4.50
C PRO A 185 -15.62 0.06 -3.28
N MET A 186 -15.16 0.79 -2.25
CA MET A 186 -14.82 0.18 -0.98
C MET A 186 -16.07 -0.25 -0.23
N GLN A 187 -15.92 -1.31 0.57
CA GLN A 187 -16.97 -1.83 1.42
C GLN A 187 -16.51 -1.84 2.87
N SER A 188 -17.45 -1.65 3.80
CA SER A 188 -17.18 -1.77 5.23
C SER A 188 -16.75 -3.20 5.55
N ALA A 189 -15.81 -3.36 6.48
CA ALA A 189 -15.52 -4.66 7.04
C ALA A 189 -16.77 -5.26 7.71
N SER A 190 -17.09 -6.51 7.37
CA SER A 190 -18.14 -7.29 8.03
C SER A 190 -17.68 -7.80 9.40
N ASN A 191 -18.62 -8.27 10.24
CA ASN A 191 -18.26 -8.91 11.52
C ASN A 191 -17.36 -10.15 11.30
N LYS A 192 -17.58 -10.86 10.20
CA LYS A 192 -16.72 -11.96 9.75
C LYS A 192 -15.29 -11.46 9.47
N ASP A 193 -15.14 -10.38 8.72
CA ASP A 193 -13.84 -9.79 8.37
C ASP A 193 -13.06 -9.38 9.63
N ILE A 194 -13.73 -8.76 10.60
CA ILE A 194 -13.15 -8.34 11.88
C ILE A 194 -12.69 -9.56 12.70
N ALA A 195 -13.52 -10.60 12.79
CA ALA A 195 -13.17 -11.83 13.51
C ALA A 195 -11.96 -12.54 12.90
N LEU A 196 -11.92 -12.65 11.57
CA LEU A 196 -10.78 -13.23 10.85
C LEU A 196 -9.49 -12.43 11.08
N ALA A 197 -9.61 -11.10 11.09
CA ALA A 197 -8.48 -10.21 11.37
C ALA A 197 -7.97 -10.37 12.80
N GLY A 198 -8.85 -10.41 13.80
CA GLY A 198 -8.46 -10.61 15.20
C GLY A 198 -7.70 -11.93 15.41
N VAL A 199 -8.17 -13.02 14.79
CA VAL A 199 -7.55 -14.34 14.91
C VAL A 199 -6.17 -14.39 14.26
N PHE A 200 -5.99 -13.79 13.08
CA PHE A 200 -4.70 -13.75 12.41
C PHE A 200 -3.66 -12.94 13.19
N ALA A 201 -4.05 -11.77 13.71
CA ALA A 201 -3.18 -10.96 14.56
C ALA A 201 -2.76 -11.71 15.83
N LYS A 202 -3.71 -12.40 16.47
CA LYS A 202 -3.44 -13.23 17.66
C LYS A 202 -2.46 -14.37 17.35
N PHE A 203 -2.64 -15.07 16.23
CA PHE A 203 -1.75 -16.13 15.78
C PHE A 203 -0.31 -15.62 15.58
N GLN A 204 -0.16 -14.50 14.89
CA GLN A 204 1.13 -13.82 14.64
C GLN A 204 1.86 -13.46 15.94
N ILE A 205 1.13 -12.97 16.93
CA ILE A 205 1.72 -12.62 18.23
C ILE A 205 2.18 -13.87 18.99
N PHE A 206 1.39 -14.95 18.95
CA PHE A 206 1.76 -16.21 19.58
C PHE A 206 2.96 -16.88 18.90
N GLU A 207 3.05 -16.81 17.58
CA GLU A 207 4.20 -17.33 16.83
C GLU A 207 5.50 -16.65 17.25
N ALA A 208 5.50 -15.32 17.37
CA ALA A 208 6.67 -14.55 17.75
C ALA A 208 7.04 -14.63 19.25
N THR A 209 6.20 -15.24 20.10
CA THR A 209 6.45 -15.32 21.53
C THR A 209 7.61 -16.28 21.84
N PRO A 210 8.66 -15.88 22.59
CA PRO A 210 9.89 -16.66 22.78
C PRO A 210 9.67 -17.94 23.58
N LYS A 211 8.64 -18.00 24.45
CA LYS A 211 8.21 -19.26 25.10
C LYS A 211 7.71 -20.32 24.11
N LEU A 212 7.32 -19.91 22.90
CA LEU A 212 6.85 -20.74 21.80
C LEU A 212 7.88 -20.86 20.66
N ALA A 213 9.01 -20.15 20.77
CA ALA A 213 10.21 -20.25 19.93
C ALA A 213 9.96 -20.23 18.41
N GLY A 214 9.10 -19.33 17.91
CA GLY A 214 8.85 -19.20 16.47
C GLY A 214 8.21 -20.44 15.86
N ASN A 215 7.60 -21.31 16.67
CA ASN A 215 6.98 -22.53 16.18
C ASN A 215 5.48 -22.31 15.97
N ALA A 216 5.10 -22.08 14.72
CA ALA A 216 3.72 -21.98 14.25
C ALA A 216 2.81 -23.11 14.80
N SER A 217 3.34 -24.33 14.98
CA SER A 217 2.56 -25.46 15.51
C SER A 217 2.15 -25.25 16.97
N ARG A 218 3.02 -24.63 17.79
CA ARG A 218 2.70 -24.33 19.19
C ARG A 218 1.82 -23.10 19.34
N ALA A 219 1.98 -22.12 18.45
CA ALA A 219 1.07 -20.99 18.36
C ALA A 219 -0.35 -21.47 18.00
N TRP A 220 -0.43 -22.38 17.03
CA TRP A 220 -1.67 -23.05 16.64
C TRP A 220 -2.33 -23.78 17.82
N GLU A 221 -1.58 -24.58 18.58
CA GLU A 221 -2.12 -25.33 19.73
C GLU A 221 -2.81 -24.43 20.76
N ARG A 222 -2.30 -23.20 20.97
CA ARG A 222 -2.86 -22.23 21.92
C ARG A 222 -4.12 -21.52 21.46
N LEU A 223 -4.44 -21.56 20.17
CA LEU A 223 -5.71 -21.05 19.67
C LEU A 223 -6.85 -21.98 20.13
N SER A 224 -7.99 -21.38 20.48
CA SER A 224 -9.22 -22.13 20.72
C SER A 224 -9.69 -22.84 19.44
N GLU A 225 -10.54 -23.86 19.56
CA GLU A 225 -11.07 -24.57 18.38
C GLU A 225 -11.83 -23.64 17.43
N HIS A 226 -12.54 -22.66 17.99
CA HIS A 226 -13.22 -21.61 17.24
C HIS A 226 -12.25 -20.76 16.42
N GLU A 227 -11.16 -20.30 17.05
CA GLU A 227 -10.11 -19.51 16.38
C GLU A 227 -9.35 -20.33 15.34
N LYS A 228 -9.07 -21.61 15.61
CA LYS A 228 -8.48 -22.53 14.63
C LYS A 228 -9.35 -22.62 13.37
N SER A 229 -10.65 -22.85 13.53
CA SER A 229 -11.59 -22.93 12.40
C SER A 229 -11.64 -21.63 11.59
N LEU A 230 -11.62 -20.46 12.26
CA LEU A 230 -11.52 -19.17 11.58
C LEU A 230 -10.21 -18.99 10.82
N LEU A 231 -9.07 -19.39 11.41
CA LEU A 231 -7.77 -19.27 10.75
C LEU A 231 -7.66 -20.19 9.54
N VAL A 232 -8.19 -21.43 9.59
CA VAL A 232 -8.28 -22.31 8.42
C VAL A 232 -9.08 -21.63 7.31
N HIS A 233 -10.27 -21.11 7.65
CA HIS A 233 -11.12 -20.42 6.68
C HIS A 233 -10.39 -19.23 6.03
N LEU A 234 -9.66 -18.42 6.81
CA LEU A 234 -8.85 -17.31 6.31
C LEU A 234 -7.79 -17.79 5.30
N THR A 235 -7.09 -18.87 5.60
CA THR A 235 -6.03 -19.41 4.73
C THR A 235 -6.57 -20.04 3.45
N GLU A 236 -7.76 -20.65 3.49
CA GLU A 236 -8.31 -21.43 2.38
C GLU A 236 -9.24 -20.65 1.45
N ASN A 237 -10.01 -19.71 2.00
CA ASN A 237 -11.16 -19.10 1.32
C ASN A 237 -11.03 -17.59 1.08
N GLU A 238 -10.22 -16.88 1.86
CA GLU A 238 -10.07 -15.42 1.71
C GLU A 238 -8.97 -15.03 0.71
N TYR A 239 -9.04 -13.80 0.21
CA TYR A 239 -8.07 -13.26 -0.74
C TYR A 239 -6.84 -12.72 -0.02
N TRP A 240 -5.67 -13.16 -0.48
CA TRP A 240 -4.36 -12.69 -0.05
C TRP A 240 -3.75 -11.84 -1.15
N ASP A 241 -3.06 -10.76 -0.77
CA ASP A 241 -2.33 -9.96 -1.74
C ASP A 241 -0.94 -10.58 -1.98
N ASP A 242 -0.77 -11.19 -3.15
CA ASP A 242 0.51 -11.67 -3.69
C ASP A 242 0.83 -10.83 -4.93
N SER A 243 1.21 -9.56 -4.71
CA SER A 243 1.42 -8.58 -5.79
C SER A 243 2.54 -9.05 -6.74
N GLN A 244 2.15 -9.83 -7.76
CA GLN A 244 3.00 -10.24 -8.89
C GLN A 244 2.37 -9.96 -10.26
N ASN A 245 1.06 -9.68 -10.41
CA ASN A 245 0.45 -9.56 -11.76
C ASN A 245 -0.90 -8.79 -11.81
N GLU A 246 -1.04 -7.63 -11.16
CA GLU A 246 -2.24 -6.75 -11.26
C GLU A 246 -3.61 -7.41 -10.92
N LYS A 247 -3.60 -8.62 -10.34
CA LYS A 247 -4.81 -9.39 -10.01
C LYS A 247 -4.63 -10.05 -8.64
N PRO A 248 -5.59 -9.88 -7.72
CA PRO A 248 -5.59 -10.64 -6.47
C PRO A 248 -5.65 -12.14 -6.82
N ARG A 249 -4.58 -12.89 -6.51
CA ARG A 249 -4.53 -14.32 -6.75
C ARG A 249 -5.20 -15.06 -5.59
N LYS A 250 -6.01 -16.08 -5.92
CA LYS A 250 -6.52 -17.10 -4.98
C LYS A 250 -5.42 -18.08 -4.54
N ARG A 251 -4.24 -17.60 -4.15
CA ARG A 251 -3.18 -18.51 -3.66
C ARG A 251 -3.49 -18.85 -2.20
N LYS A 252 -4.08 -20.04 -2.02
CA LYS A 252 -4.43 -20.63 -0.72
C LYS A 252 -3.16 -20.79 0.12
N GLY A 253 -3.19 -20.27 1.35
CA GLY A 253 -2.19 -20.61 2.37
C GLY A 253 -2.31 -22.10 2.71
N TYR A 254 -1.22 -22.74 3.11
CA TYR A 254 -1.27 -24.11 3.63
C TYR A 254 -1.72 -24.08 5.09
N PRO A 255 -2.53 -25.04 5.57
CA PRO A 255 -2.87 -25.13 6.99
C PRO A 255 -1.61 -25.45 7.81
N GLY A 256 -1.04 -24.44 8.46
CA GLY A 256 0.15 -24.58 9.31
C GLY A 256 1.45 -23.94 8.80
N GLY A 257 1.39 -23.13 7.74
CA GLY A 257 2.54 -22.32 7.34
C GLY A 257 2.16 -21.18 6.38
N ILE A 258 2.55 -19.95 6.75
CA ILE A 258 2.48 -18.80 5.86
C ILE A 258 3.60 -18.98 4.83
N LYS A 259 3.22 -19.20 3.56
CA LYS A 259 4.20 -19.40 2.49
C LYS A 259 4.90 -18.07 2.23
N ALA A 260 6.19 -17.99 2.59
CA ALA A 260 7.03 -16.83 2.36
C ALA A 260 7.00 -16.42 0.87
N LEU A 261 6.77 -15.13 0.64
CA LEU A 261 6.64 -14.56 -0.69
C LEU A 261 7.97 -13.92 -1.11
N ILE A 262 8.78 -14.75 -1.79
CA ILE A 262 9.95 -14.47 -2.64
C ILE A 262 11.33 -14.49 -1.98
N ASP A 263 12.20 -15.26 -2.64
CA ASP A 263 13.64 -15.41 -2.50
C ASP A 263 14.35 -14.18 -3.12
N ASP A 264 14.46 -13.11 -2.34
CA ASP A 264 15.43 -12.04 -2.59
C ASP A 264 16.36 -12.01 -1.37
N SER A 265 17.63 -12.32 -1.60
CA SER A 265 18.65 -12.69 -0.60
C SER A 265 18.95 -11.62 0.44
N THR A 266 18.33 -10.43 0.33
CA THR A 266 18.50 -9.32 1.28
C THR A 266 17.19 -8.92 2.00
N SER A 267 16.03 -9.39 1.55
CA SER A 267 14.73 -9.06 2.14
C SER A 267 14.20 -10.25 2.92
N GLY A 268 14.62 -10.38 4.18
CA GLY A 268 14.16 -11.45 5.07
C GLY A 268 12.64 -11.58 5.10
N GLY A 269 12.14 -12.73 4.63
CA GLY A 269 10.79 -13.26 4.86
C GLY A 269 9.64 -12.25 4.82
N LEU A 270 9.17 -11.88 3.63
CA LEU A 270 7.95 -11.10 3.48
C LEU A 270 6.71 -11.99 3.71
N GLU A 271 6.09 -11.84 4.89
CA GLU A 271 4.80 -12.41 5.22
C GLU A 271 3.68 -11.57 4.58
N ALA A 272 2.86 -12.17 3.73
CA ALA A 272 1.67 -11.51 3.19
C ALA A 272 0.61 -11.38 4.29
N ALA A 273 -0.08 -10.24 4.36
CA ALA A 273 -1.29 -10.07 5.16
C ALA A 273 -2.55 -10.22 4.28
N PRO A 274 -3.68 -10.67 4.83
CA PRO A 274 -4.96 -10.65 4.13
C PRO A 274 -5.36 -9.22 3.73
N ILE A 275 -5.96 -9.05 2.55
CA ILE A 275 -6.35 -7.73 2.00
C ILE A 275 -7.27 -6.95 2.96
N VAL A 276 -8.10 -7.68 3.69
CA VAL A 276 -9.04 -7.12 4.68
C VAL A 276 -8.35 -6.22 5.70
N PHE A 277 -7.10 -6.50 6.08
CA PHE A 277 -6.36 -5.65 7.02
C PHE A 277 -5.94 -4.33 6.40
N ASP A 278 -5.46 -4.35 5.15
CA ASP A 278 -5.08 -3.14 4.42
C ASP A 278 -6.32 -2.24 4.27
N ASP A 279 -7.43 -2.83 3.85
CA ASP A 279 -8.71 -2.14 3.66
C ASP A 279 -9.23 -1.51 4.97
N GLN A 280 -9.09 -2.19 6.12
CA GLN A 280 -9.48 -1.66 7.43
C GLN A 280 -8.60 -0.49 7.89
N VAL A 281 -7.28 -0.58 7.71
CA VAL A 281 -6.35 0.49 8.11
C VAL A 281 -6.55 1.73 7.24
N ILE A 282 -6.73 1.55 5.93
CA ILE A 282 -6.89 2.66 4.98
C ILE A 282 -8.28 3.31 5.00
N GLN A 283 -9.31 2.58 5.44
CA GLN A 283 -10.67 3.10 5.55
C GLN A 283 -10.72 4.39 6.37
N THR A 284 -9.98 4.46 7.48
CA THR A 284 -9.99 5.64 8.36
C THR A 284 -9.42 6.89 7.67
N PRO A 285 -8.20 6.88 7.09
CA PRO A 285 -7.68 7.98 6.29
C PRO A 285 -8.60 8.39 5.13
N LEU A 286 -9.24 7.44 4.45
CA LEU A 286 -10.14 7.75 3.34
C LEU A 286 -11.42 8.47 3.78
N LEU A 287 -12.01 8.09 4.92
CA LEU A 287 -13.28 8.68 5.36
C LEU A 287 -13.12 9.99 6.12
N HIS A 288 -12.00 10.12 6.85
CA HIS A 288 -11.85 11.17 7.85
C HIS A 288 -10.66 12.10 7.62
N GLY A 289 -9.75 11.76 6.69
CA GLY A 289 -8.62 12.62 6.33
C GLY A 289 -9.08 13.95 5.72
N GLU A 290 -8.34 15.02 6.02
CA GLU A 290 -8.64 16.36 5.53
C GLU A 290 -8.11 16.59 4.11
N LEU A 291 -6.94 16.02 3.79
CA LEU A 291 -6.26 16.15 2.50
C LEU A 291 -6.25 14.85 1.71
N TYR A 292 -5.99 13.71 2.35
CA TYR A 292 -5.83 12.41 1.70
C TYR A 292 -6.97 12.05 0.72
N PRO A 293 -8.26 12.24 1.04
CA PRO A 293 -9.34 11.88 0.12
C PRO A 293 -9.32 12.69 -1.18
N LEU A 294 -8.78 13.91 -1.16
CA LEU A 294 -8.76 14.84 -2.29
C LEU A 294 -7.61 14.55 -3.28
N VAL A 295 -6.71 13.64 -2.93
CA VAL A 295 -5.52 13.29 -3.69
C VAL A 295 -5.79 12.17 -4.70
N SER A 296 -5.10 12.20 -5.86
CA SER A 296 -5.16 11.10 -6.81
C SER A 296 -4.23 9.95 -6.39
N VAL A 297 -4.78 8.92 -5.75
CA VAL A 297 -4.03 7.70 -5.39
C VAL A 297 -3.90 6.76 -6.59
N LYS A 298 -2.69 6.25 -6.84
CA LYS A 298 -2.40 5.26 -7.90
C LYS A 298 -1.79 3.98 -7.30
N PRO A 299 -2.28 2.79 -7.70
CA PRO A 299 -1.72 1.54 -7.23
C PRO A 299 -0.35 1.29 -7.87
N ILE A 300 0.53 0.62 -7.13
CA ILE A 300 1.80 0.10 -7.64
C ILE A 300 1.90 -1.38 -7.29
N ASP A 301 2.34 -2.20 -8.24
CA ASP A 301 2.55 -3.64 -8.01
C ASP A 301 3.90 -3.92 -7.32
N ARG A 302 5.00 -3.35 -7.83
CA ARG A 302 6.40 -3.54 -7.34
C ARG A 302 7.33 -2.38 -7.71
N GLY A 303 8.47 -2.33 -7.01
CA GLY A 303 9.54 -1.36 -7.23
C GLY A 303 9.72 -0.45 -6.01
N ARG A 304 10.92 0.11 -5.85
CA ARG A 304 11.21 1.16 -4.83
C ARG A 304 11.13 2.56 -5.42
N ARG A 305 10.98 2.66 -6.75
CA ARG A 305 10.96 3.89 -7.52
C ARG A 305 9.90 3.80 -8.60
N ILE A 306 9.26 4.91 -8.89
CA ILE A 306 8.34 5.06 -10.00
C ILE A 306 9.01 5.94 -11.02
N GLU A 307 9.29 5.35 -12.16
CA GLU A 307 9.79 6.06 -13.33
C GLU A 307 8.61 6.38 -14.22
N GLY A 308 8.44 7.67 -14.51
CA GLY A 308 7.39 8.18 -15.36
C GLY A 308 7.91 9.26 -16.28
N VAL A 309 7.09 9.61 -17.25
CA VAL A 309 7.32 10.74 -18.14
C VAL A 309 6.18 11.73 -17.96
N ALA A 310 6.50 12.97 -17.63
CA ALA A 310 5.54 14.06 -17.75
C ALA A 310 5.73 14.72 -19.13
N THR A 311 4.63 14.80 -19.89
CA THR A 311 4.63 15.50 -21.18
C THR A 311 4.13 16.93 -21.02
N GLY A 312 4.88 17.90 -21.57
CA GLY A 312 4.45 19.30 -21.64
C GLY A 312 3.25 19.48 -22.58
N THR A 313 2.46 20.53 -22.38
CA THR A 313 1.39 20.92 -23.33
C THR A 313 1.99 21.64 -24.54
N VAL A 314 1.57 21.21 -25.73
CA VAL A 314 1.95 21.86 -27.00
C VAL A 314 1.33 23.26 -27.05
N THR A 315 2.15 24.30 -27.21
CA THR A 315 1.67 25.65 -27.49
C THR A 315 1.45 25.83 -28.99
N GLY A 316 0.23 26.18 -29.40
CA GLY A 316 -0.08 26.60 -30.77
C GLY A 316 -0.02 28.12 -30.90
N SER A 317 0.43 28.60 -32.07
CA SER A 317 0.37 30.02 -32.44
C SER A 317 -0.30 30.15 -33.81
N TRP A 318 -1.03 31.24 -34.04
CA TRP A 318 -1.52 31.60 -35.37
C TRP A 318 -0.36 32.20 -36.17
N GLY A 319 0.01 31.55 -37.27
CA GLY A 319 1.20 31.92 -38.06
C GLY A 319 1.13 33.34 -38.63
N GLY A 320 2.22 34.10 -38.48
CA GLY A 320 2.48 35.33 -39.23
C GLY A 320 2.79 35.05 -40.69
N VAL A 321 2.67 36.08 -41.53
CA VAL A 321 2.81 36.02 -43.00
C VAL A 321 4.14 35.37 -43.44
N ASP A 322 4.02 34.33 -44.24
CA ASP A 322 4.96 33.60 -45.13
C ASP A 322 6.46 33.41 -44.81
N ASP A 323 7.04 33.92 -43.72
CA ASP A 323 8.47 33.66 -43.43
C ASP A 323 8.91 33.83 -41.96
N THR A 324 7.98 34.04 -41.02
CA THR A 324 8.33 34.02 -39.58
C THR A 324 8.41 32.58 -39.08
N ALA A 325 9.64 32.08 -38.89
CA ALA A 325 9.88 30.79 -38.25
C ALA A 325 9.14 30.70 -36.91
N ILE A 326 8.22 29.74 -36.81
CA ILE A 326 7.59 29.38 -35.54
C ILE A 326 8.71 28.92 -34.61
N THR A 327 8.77 29.48 -33.40
CA THR A 327 9.74 29.06 -32.40
C THR A 327 9.49 27.57 -32.11
N LEU A 328 10.38 26.72 -32.60
CA LEU A 328 10.30 25.28 -32.39
C LEU A 328 10.38 25.01 -30.89
N PHE A 329 9.43 24.22 -30.39
CA PHE A 329 9.39 23.86 -28.98
C PHE A 329 10.62 23.00 -28.64
N SER A 330 11.33 23.35 -27.57
CA SER A 330 12.47 22.56 -27.09
C SER A 330 11.96 21.21 -26.55
N THR A 331 12.37 20.11 -27.18
CA THR A 331 12.09 18.74 -26.71
C THR A 331 12.69 18.44 -25.33
N ALA A 332 13.70 19.20 -24.89
CA ALA A 332 14.31 19.06 -23.57
C ALA A 332 13.37 19.41 -22.40
N SER A 333 12.29 20.17 -22.67
CA SER A 333 11.26 20.50 -21.68
C SER A 333 9.94 19.77 -21.92
N TYR A 334 9.83 19.00 -23.01
CA TYR A 334 8.61 18.28 -23.35
C TYR A 334 8.48 16.96 -22.61
N VAL A 335 9.59 16.26 -22.35
CA VAL A 335 9.62 14.98 -21.63
C VAL A 335 10.50 15.20 -20.40
N SER A 336 9.90 15.42 -19.22
CA SER A 336 10.66 15.36 -17.98
C SER A 336 10.53 13.96 -17.38
N ALA A 337 11.68 13.38 -17.02
CA ALA A 337 11.72 12.15 -16.25
C ALA A 337 11.22 12.44 -14.83
N PHE A 338 10.18 11.73 -14.44
CA PHE A 338 9.64 11.73 -13.09
C PHE A 338 10.17 10.48 -12.40
N ASP A 339 11.06 10.64 -11.42
CA ASP A 339 11.60 9.54 -10.62
C ASP A 339 11.24 9.80 -9.16
N THR A 340 10.26 9.06 -8.64
CA THR A 340 9.79 9.21 -7.25
C THR A 340 10.09 7.95 -6.46
N THR A 341 10.79 8.12 -5.34
CA THR A 341 11.07 7.03 -4.38
C THR A 341 9.82 6.72 -3.56
N ILE A 342 9.60 5.43 -3.29
CA ILE A 342 8.52 4.96 -2.43
C ILE A 342 9.05 4.84 -0.99
N PHE A 343 8.35 5.45 -0.06
CA PHE A 343 8.67 5.42 1.36
C PHE A 343 7.78 4.41 2.09
N ARG A 344 8.35 3.73 3.08
CA ARG A 344 7.61 2.82 3.94
C ARG A 344 7.14 3.59 5.18
N TRP A 345 5.84 3.51 5.46
CA TRP A 345 5.30 3.92 6.75
C TRP A 345 5.39 2.72 7.70
N GLU A 346 5.94 2.94 8.89
CA GLU A 346 6.12 1.91 9.91
C GLU A 346 5.55 2.39 11.23
N GLY A 347 4.72 1.57 11.86
CA GLY A 347 4.23 1.77 13.21
C GLY A 347 4.57 0.55 14.07
N ALA A 348 4.85 0.79 15.35
CA ALA A 348 5.18 -0.26 16.30
C ALA A 348 4.45 -0.03 17.62
N ILE A 349 3.92 -1.11 18.20
CA ILE A 349 3.24 -1.12 19.50
C ILE A 349 3.83 -2.25 20.33
N ARG A 350 4.12 -1.96 21.60
CA ARG A 350 4.55 -2.98 22.58
C ARG A 350 3.35 -3.44 23.40
N ILE A 351 3.18 -4.76 23.50
CA ILE A 351 2.00 -5.35 24.13
C ILE A 351 2.45 -6.33 25.22
N GLY A 352 1.81 -6.27 26.39
CA GLY A 352 1.98 -7.25 27.45
C GLY A 352 1.33 -8.59 27.07
N LEU A 353 2.07 -9.69 27.19
CA LEU A 353 1.57 -11.03 26.83
C LEU A 353 0.41 -11.48 27.73
N ASP A 354 0.44 -11.05 29.00
CA ASP A 354 -0.61 -11.23 30.01
C ASP A 354 -1.88 -10.42 29.68
N PHE A 355 -1.72 -9.22 29.14
CA PHE A 355 -2.83 -8.39 28.69
C PHE A 355 -3.60 -9.03 27.52
N LEU A 356 -2.92 -9.74 26.62
CA LEU A 356 -3.56 -10.44 25.51
C LEU A 356 -4.41 -11.66 25.92
N SER A 357 -4.10 -12.30 27.06
CA SER A 357 -4.90 -13.44 27.53
C SER A 357 -6.09 -13.03 28.39
N ASP A 358 -5.98 -11.90 29.10
CA ASP A 358 -6.92 -11.56 30.18
C ASP A 358 -7.88 -10.41 29.80
N THR A 359 -7.73 -9.82 28.61
CA THR A 359 -8.55 -8.68 28.22
C THR A 359 -9.92 -9.08 27.65
N PRO A 360 -11.01 -8.45 28.13
CA PRO A 360 -12.35 -8.63 27.55
C PRO A 360 -12.59 -7.74 26.32
N ILE A 361 -11.60 -6.95 25.91
CA ILE A 361 -11.69 -5.98 24.81
C ILE A 361 -11.25 -6.66 23.51
N ASP A 362 -11.94 -6.39 22.41
CA ASP A 362 -11.46 -6.76 21.07
C ASP A 362 -10.25 -5.91 20.70
N PHE A 363 -9.09 -6.41 21.14
CA PHE A 363 -7.82 -5.73 21.05
C PHE A 363 -7.33 -5.59 19.60
N GLY A 364 -7.65 -6.55 18.73
CA GLY A 364 -7.29 -6.51 17.31
C GLY A 364 -7.97 -5.34 16.60
N ALA A 365 -9.28 -5.19 16.79
CA ALA A 365 -10.02 -4.06 16.23
C ALA A 365 -9.50 -2.71 16.76
N HIS A 366 -9.14 -2.63 18.05
CA HIS A 366 -8.63 -1.41 18.64
C HIS A 366 -7.26 -0.99 18.07
N ILE A 367 -6.34 -1.94 17.89
CA ILE A 367 -5.04 -1.67 17.27
C ILE A 367 -5.20 -1.20 15.82
N THR A 368 -6.02 -1.88 15.03
CA THR A 368 -6.26 -1.52 13.64
C THR A 368 -6.83 -0.11 13.53
N ALA A 369 -7.75 0.26 14.41
CA ALA A 369 -8.28 1.62 14.48
C ALA A 369 -7.20 2.64 14.85
N GLN A 370 -6.36 2.38 15.85
CA GLN A 370 -5.28 3.29 16.24
C GLN A 370 -4.26 3.50 15.13
N TYR A 371 -3.86 2.43 14.42
CA TYR A 371 -2.98 2.56 13.25
C TYR A 371 -3.65 3.37 12.13
N GLY A 372 -4.94 3.17 11.87
CA GLY A 372 -5.69 3.95 10.89
C GLY A 372 -5.77 5.44 11.25
N GLU A 373 -5.97 5.77 12.53
CA GLU A 373 -5.98 7.15 13.02
C GLU A 373 -4.61 7.82 12.91
N ARG A 374 -3.54 7.10 13.31
CA ARG A 374 -2.18 7.65 13.19
C ARG A 374 -1.75 7.82 11.73
N LEU A 375 -2.09 6.84 10.89
CA LEU A 375 -1.82 6.90 9.45
C LEU A 375 -2.56 8.09 8.81
N MET A 376 -3.78 8.39 9.23
CA MET A 376 -4.53 9.55 8.73
C MET A 376 -3.79 10.86 9.00
N GLU A 377 -3.37 11.07 10.25
CA GLU A 377 -2.60 12.27 10.66
C GLU A 377 -1.29 12.38 9.87
N ASP A 378 -0.51 11.31 9.82
CA ASP A 378 0.78 11.30 9.10
C ASP A 378 0.59 11.53 7.59
N LEU A 379 -0.47 10.99 6.97
CA LEU A 379 -0.74 11.18 5.55
C LEU A 379 -1.09 12.63 5.22
N ASP A 380 -1.95 13.27 6.01
CA ASP A 380 -2.30 14.67 5.81
C ASP A 380 -1.07 15.58 5.99
N ASP A 381 -0.23 15.30 6.99
CA ASP A 381 0.99 16.06 7.23
C ASP A 381 2.01 15.92 6.10
N VAL A 382 2.22 14.68 5.63
CA VAL A 382 3.11 14.38 4.50
C VAL A 382 2.63 15.04 3.21
N ILE A 383 1.32 15.03 2.94
CA ILE A 383 0.76 15.68 1.74
C ILE A 383 1.02 17.19 1.79
N ALA A 384 0.89 17.82 2.96
CA ALA A 384 1.11 19.26 3.10
C ALA A 384 2.59 19.65 3.03
N ALA A 385 3.42 19.09 3.90
CA ALA A 385 4.80 19.56 4.16
C ALA A 385 5.85 18.45 4.15
N GLY A 386 5.55 17.30 3.54
CA GLY A 386 6.50 16.22 3.29
C GLY A 386 7.87 16.69 2.76
N ASN A 387 8.95 16.11 3.27
CA ASN A 387 10.31 16.58 2.98
C ASN A 387 10.97 15.94 1.74
N GLY A 388 10.40 14.87 1.20
CA GLY A 388 10.93 14.14 0.05
C GLY A 388 12.21 13.32 0.30
N THR A 389 12.73 13.30 1.53
CA THR A 389 13.99 12.60 1.90
C THR A 389 13.76 11.39 2.80
N THR A 390 12.95 11.53 3.84
CA THR A 390 12.57 10.44 4.76
C THR A 390 11.11 10.05 4.62
N GLN A 391 10.31 10.91 3.99
CA GLN A 391 8.89 10.71 3.70
C GLN A 391 8.59 11.30 2.31
N PRO A 392 7.41 11.02 1.73
CA PRO A 392 7.02 11.62 0.46
C PRO A 392 7.13 13.15 0.46
N GLU A 393 7.37 13.74 -0.71
CA GLU A 393 7.48 15.19 -0.86
C GLU A 393 6.10 15.86 -0.83
N GLY A 394 5.92 16.84 0.05
CA GLY A 394 4.67 17.57 0.24
C GLY A 394 4.51 18.73 -0.74
N VAL A 395 3.30 19.29 -0.79
CA VAL A 395 2.95 20.38 -1.71
C VAL A 395 3.81 21.63 -1.48
N ILE A 396 4.09 22.00 -0.24
CA ILE A 396 4.85 23.24 0.07
C ILE A 396 6.33 23.08 -0.28
N THR A 397 6.91 21.93 0.03
CA THR A 397 8.35 21.67 -0.14
C THR A 397 8.72 21.48 -1.62
N LYS A 398 7.73 21.18 -2.47
CA LYS A 398 7.95 20.81 -3.86
C LYS A 398 8.65 21.91 -4.67
N SER A 399 9.63 21.52 -5.47
CA SER A 399 10.24 22.40 -6.46
C SER A 399 9.22 22.87 -7.54
N GLY A 400 9.22 24.17 -7.84
CA GLY A 400 8.27 24.79 -8.78
C GLY A 400 6.99 25.36 -8.15
N THR A 401 6.91 25.41 -6.81
CA THR A 401 5.86 26.17 -6.11
C THR A 401 6.01 27.67 -6.39
N THR A 402 4.88 28.33 -6.65
CA THR A 402 4.86 29.80 -6.78
C THR A 402 4.64 30.40 -5.40
N SER A 403 5.66 31.09 -4.88
CA SER A 403 5.56 31.77 -3.60
C SER A 403 4.90 33.14 -3.76
N VAL A 404 3.91 33.44 -2.93
CA VAL A 404 3.26 34.75 -2.85
C VAL A 404 3.57 35.35 -1.48
N ALA A 405 4.35 36.43 -1.45
CA ALA A 405 4.71 37.10 -0.20
C ALA A 405 3.56 37.96 0.32
N PHE A 406 3.11 37.67 1.54
CA PHE A 406 2.11 38.48 2.24
C PHE A 406 2.87 39.64 2.91
N GLY A 407 2.78 40.85 2.35
CA GLY A 407 3.51 42.00 2.87
C GLY A 407 3.02 42.43 4.25
N GLY A 408 3.59 41.88 5.32
CA GLY A 408 3.42 42.28 6.73
C GLY A 408 2.02 42.06 7.34
N ASN A 409 0.98 42.59 6.69
CA ASN A 409 -0.42 42.39 7.04
C ASN A 409 -1.11 41.49 6.02
N THR A 410 -1.88 40.54 6.52
CA THR A 410 -2.77 39.72 5.69
C THR A 410 -3.88 40.60 5.12
N SER A 411 -4.14 40.51 3.82
CA SER A 411 -5.21 41.22 3.12
C SER A 411 -5.96 40.27 2.18
N ILE A 412 -7.15 40.66 1.71
CA ILE A 412 -7.87 39.88 0.68
C ILE A 412 -7.03 39.73 -0.60
N GLY A 413 -6.31 40.77 -1.00
CA GLY A 413 -5.46 40.75 -2.21
C GLY A 413 -4.36 39.68 -2.14
N ASN A 414 -3.90 39.35 -0.94
CA ASN A 414 -2.92 38.28 -0.73
C ASN A 414 -3.54 36.89 -1.01
N TYR A 415 -4.75 36.63 -0.51
CA TYR A 415 -5.48 35.38 -0.77
C TYR A 415 -5.94 35.28 -2.23
N GLU A 416 -6.35 36.39 -2.85
CA GLU A 416 -6.66 36.46 -4.27
C GLU A 416 -5.43 36.10 -5.11
N SER A 417 -4.27 36.62 -4.75
CA SER A 417 -3.01 36.35 -5.43
C SER A 417 -2.60 34.87 -5.31
N LEU A 418 -2.84 34.21 -4.17
CA LEU A 418 -2.68 32.75 -4.05
C LEU A 418 -3.64 31.97 -4.96
N ARG A 419 -4.94 32.31 -4.91
CA ARG A 419 -5.97 31.61 -5.69
C ARG A 419 -5.78 31.76 -7.19
N PHE A 420 -5.52 32.99 -7.63
CA PHE A 420 -5.36 33.34 -9.05
C PHE A 420 -3.92 33.17 -9.56
N GLY A 421 -2.98 32.82 -8.69
CA GLY A 421 -1.67 32.30 -9.08
C GLY A 421 -1.77 30.95 -9.80
N VAL A 422 -2.84 30.18 -9.54
CA VAL A 422 -3.17 28.97 -10.29
C VAL A 422 -3.96 29.34 -11.55
N ALA A 423 -3.48 28.88 -12.70
CA ALA A 423 -4.09 29.21 -13.98
C ALA A 423 -5.52 28.67 -14.12
N LYS A 424 -6.41 29.43 -14.77
CA LYS A 424 -7.81 29.03 -15.01
C LYS A 424 -7.99 27.62 -15.60
N PRO A 425 -7.17 27.14 -16.57
CA PRO A 425 -7.30 25.79 -17.10
C PRO A 425 -7.14 24.68 -16.05
N GLU A 426 -6.41 24.95 -14.97
CA GLU A 426 -6.22 23.99 -13.89
C GLU A 426 -7.47 23.82 -13.02
N HIS A 427 -8.38 24.79 -13.02
CA HIS A 427 -9.67 24.72 -12.34
C HIS A 427 -10.76 23.96 -13.10
N GLY A 428 -10.37 22.92 -13.85
CA GLY A 428 -11.28 22.10 -14.63
C GLY A 428 -12.43 21.50 -13.78
N PRO A 429 -13.59 21.18 -14.40
CA PRO A 429 -14.78 20.71 -13.68
C PRO A 429 -14.51 19.44 -12.85
N ASN A 430 -13.62 18.56 -13.32
CA ASN A 430 -13.33 17.28 -12.67
C ASN A 430 -12.44 17.41 -11.42
N VAL A 431 -11.73 18.53 -11.24
CA VAL A 431 -10.77 18.72 -10.14
C VAL A 431 -11.17 19.88 -9.22
N LYS A 432 -12.25 20.60 -9.54
CA LYS A 432 -12.73 21.78 -8.80
C LYS A 432 -13.01 21.48 -7.33
N ALA A 433 -13.52 20.29 -7.00
CA ALA A 433 -13.82 19.89 -5.62
C ALA A 433 -12.55 19.67 -4.77
N SER A 434 -11.42 19.37 -5.40
CA SER A 434 -10.12 19.20 -4.75
C SER A 434 -9.32 20.51 -4.61
N ALA A 435 -9.87 21.63 -5.10
CA ALA A 435 -9.25 22.94 -4.97
C ALA A 435 -9.54 23.50 -3.58
N VAL A 436 -8.51 23.59 -2.75
CA VAL A 436 -8.64 23.94 -1.33
C VAL A 436 -7.55 24.93 -0.91
N PHE A 437 -7.89 25.76 0.08
CA PHE A 437 -6.89 26.44 0.89
C PHE A 437 -6.49 25.52 2.02
N CYS A 438 -5.21 25.51 2.38
CA CYS A 438 -4.70 24.74 3.49
C CYS A 438 -3.84 25.64 4.38
N GLY A 439 -3.95 25.41 5.69
CA GLY A 439 -3.18 26.11 6.73
C GLY A 439 -3.48 25.50 8.08
N ASN A 440 -3.12 26.18 9.16
CA ASN A 440 -3.51 25.80 10.52
C ASN A 440 -4.65 26.68 11.08
N GLU A 441 -5.16 26.37 12.27
CA GLU A 441 -6.30 27.08 12.87
C GLU A 441 -6.02 28.59 13.04
N THR A 442 -4.79 28.95 13.45
CA THR A 442 -4.36 30.36 13.58
C THR A 442 -4.42 31.10 12.25
N SER A 443 -3.96 30.47 11.17
CA SER A 443 -3.99 31.06 9.83
C SER A 443 -5.43 31.23 9.31
N TYR A 444 -6.33 30.29 9.64
CA TYR A 444 -7.75 30.39 9.33
C TYR A 444 -8.43 31.53 10.11
N GLN A 445 -8.16 31.63 11.41
CA GLN A 445 -8.64 32.73 12.25
C GLN A 445 -8.23 34.09 11.67
N ARG A 446 -6.98 34.23 11.21
CA ARG A 446 -6.46 35.44 10.55
C ARG A 446 -7.18 35.73 9.22
N ALA A 447 -7.47 34.70 8.42
CA ALA A 447 -8.26 34.84 7.20
C ALA A 447 -9.67 35.36 7.50
N ARG A 448 -10.32 34.84 8.54
CA ARG A 448 -11.68 35.24 8.97
C ARG A 448 -11.71 36.60 9.65
N ALA A 449 -10.61 37.03 10.26
CA ALA A 449 -10.47 38.32 10.92
C ALA A 449 -10.32 39.52 9.94
N LEU A 450 -10.26 39.28 8.64
CA LEU A 450 -10.21 40.36 7.65
C LEU A 450 -11.49 41.22 7.70
N ASN A 451 -11.30 42.52 7.90
CA ASN A 451 -12.38 43.50 7.96
C ASN A 451 -12.70 44.05 6.56
N VAL A 452 -13.94 44.50 6.34
CA VAL A 452 -14.34 45.14 5.07
C VAL A 452 -13.64 46.48 4.85
N GLY A 453 -13.30 47.21 5.93
CA GLY A 453 -12.53 48.44 5.85
C GLY A 453 -12.06 48.94 7.21
N THR A 454 -11.22 49.97 7.23
CA THR A 454 -10.59 50.49 8.47
C THR A 454 -11.61 50.94 9.52
N ASN A 455 -12.78 51.44 9.10
CA ASN A 455 -13.85 51.91 9.97
C ASN A 455 -15.07 50.96 10.01
N ASP A 456 -14.97 49.79 9.38
CA ASP A 456 -16.04 48.80 9.31
C ASP A 456 -15.57 47.47 9.90
N ALA A 457 -16.01 47.19 11.12
CA ALA A 457 -15.65 45.98 11.86
C ALA A 457 -16.33 44.70 11.33
N ARG A 458 -17.20 44.80 10.31
CA ARG A 458 -17.77 43.62 9.68
C ARG A 458 -16.66 42.78 9.04
N ARG A 459 -16.76 41.47 9.22
CA ARG A 459 -15.83 40.50 8.63
C ARG A 459 -16.16 40.27 7.16
N LEU A 460 -15.15 40.26 6.32
CA LEU A 460 -15.30 40.15 4.87
C LEU A 460 -15.98 38.84 4.45
N PHE A 461 -15.66 37.74 5.13
CA PHE A 461 -16.23 36.42 4.86
C PHE A 461 -17.44 36.07 5.73
N GLY A 462 -17.99 37.06 6.45
CA GLY A 462 -19.11 36.89 7.38
C GLY A 462 -18.71 36.40 8.78
N PHE A 463 -19.70 36.17 9.64
CA PHE A 463 -19.50 35.85 11.07
C PHE A 463 -19.51 34.36 11.40
N SER A 464 -19.72 33.48 10.42
CA SER A 464 -19.67 32.03 10.62
C SER A 464 -18.23 31.54 10.67
N TYR A 465 -17.74 31.16 11.84
CA TYR A 465 -16.39 30.61 11.99
C TYR A 465 -16.33 29.11 11.71
N ASP A 466 -17.43 28.39 11.92
CA ASP A 466 -17.47 26.92 11.76
C ASP A 466 -17.62 26.46 10.30
N SER A 467 -17.68 27.39 9.35
CA SER A 467 -17.92 27.05 7.93
C SER A 467 -16.67 26.58 7.20
N TYR A 468 -15.47 26.70 7.80
CA TYR A 468 -14.17 26.29 7.26
C TYR A 468 -14.03 26.50 5.74
N SER A 469 -14.36 27.72 5.31
CA SER A 469 -14.36 28.11 3.91
C SER A 469 -14.00 29.58 3.76
N ILE A 470 -13.28 29.88 2.67
CA ILE A 470 -12.95 31.23 2.22
C ILE A 470 -13.05 31.28 0.70
N MET A 471 -13.52 32.41 0.14
CA MET A 471 -13.60 32.61 -1.31
C MET A 471 -14.29 31.47 -2.09
N GLU A 472 -15.38 30.93 -1.54
CA GLU A 472 -16.14 29.79 -2.13
C GLU A 472 -15.30 28.52 -2.33
N ARG A 473 -14.24 28.37 -1.53
CA ARG A 473 -13.38 27.19 -1.48
C ARG A 473 -13.29 26.66 -0.05
N PRO A 474 -13.21 25.34 0.13
CA PRO A 474 -12.93 24.76 1.43
C PRO A 474 -11.57 25.24 1.96
N TYR A 475 -11.50 25.45 3.26
CA TYR A 475 -10.27 25.69 4.01
C TYR A 475 -10.00 24.46 4.86
N LYS A 476 -8.85 23.83 4.65
CA LYS A 476 -8.42 22.61 5.30
C LYS A 476 -7.39 22.94 6.36
N ILE A 477 -7.59 22.37 7.53
CA ILE A 477 -6.69 22.49 8.65
C ILE A 477 -5.75 21.29 8.63
N VAL A 478 -4.46 21.55 8.66
CA VAL A 478 -3.40 20.55 8.80
C VAL A 478 -2.81 20.70 10.19
N GLY A 479 -2.17 19.64 10.72
CA GLY A 479 -1.59 19.61 12.07
C GLY A 479 -0.84 20.89 12.43
N GLU A 480 -1.02 21.35 13.67
CA GLU A 480 -0.46 22.64 14.14
C GLU A 480 1.07 22.70 14.06
N ASP A 481 1.74 21.55 14.12
CA ASP A 481 3.20 21.42 14.04
C ASP A 481 3.72 21.27 12.60
N THR A 482 2.83 21.04 11.62
CA THR A 482 3.19 20.78 10.22
C THR A 482 3.36 22.06 9.44
N LEU A 483 2.46 23.03 9.65
CA LEU A 483 2.47 24.32 8.97
C LEU A 483 2.66 25.45 9.99
N GLY A 484 3.62 26.33 9.71
CA GLY A 484 3.81 27.52 10.52
C GLY A 484 2.56 28.41 10.52
N ASN A 485 2.34 29.16 11.62
CA ASN A 485 1.21 30.10 11.75
C ASN A 485 1.14 31.19 10.66
N THR A 486 2.22 31.37 9.92
CA THR A 486 2.36 32.33 8.82
C THR A 486 2.33 31.69 7.44
N GLU A 487 2.14 30.38 7.38
CA GLU A 487 2.19 29.59 6.15
C GLU A 487 0.80 29.12 5.78
N ILE A 488 0.45 29.35 4.52
CA ILE A 488 -0.77 28.86 3.90
C ILE A 488 -0.45 28.51 2.46
N PHE A 489 -1.21 27.59 1.89
CA PHE A 489 -1.13 27.32 0.46
C PHE A 489 -2.52 27.14 -0.14
N TYR A 490 -2.57 27.30 -1.46
CA TYR A 490 -3.74 26.98 -2.25
C TYR A 490 -3.31 25.93 -3.28
N ALA A 491 -4.01 24.80 -3.30
CA ALA A 491 -3.67 23.70 -4.19
C ALA A 491 -4.91 23.00 -4.74
N ILE A 492 -4.73 22.35 -5.89
CA ILE A 492 -5.71 21.44 -6.48
C ILE A 492 -5.20 20.02 -6.23
N LEU A 493 -5.64 19.41 -5.13
CA LEU A 493 -5.06 18.16 -4.62
C LEU A 493 -5.26 16.96 -5.55
N ALA A 494 -6.28 16.98 -6.43
CA ALA A 494 -6.45 15.90 -7.42
C ALA A 494 -5.31 15.84 -8.45
N ARG A 495 -4.48 16.91 -8.56
CA ARG A 495 -3.26 16.93 -9.36
C ARG A 495 -2.06 16.35 -8.62
N TYR A 496 -2.10 16.32 -7.29
CA TYR A 496 -1.11 15.61 -6.50
C TYR A 496 -1.35 14.11 -6.69
N ARG A 497 -0.31 13.39 -7.11
CA ARG A 497 -0.37 11.95 -7.31
C ARG A 497 0.38 11.27 -6.18
N MET A 498 -0.36 10.56 -5.34
CA MET A 498 0.24 9.67 -4.38
C MET A 498 0.22 8.26 -4.94
N TYR A 499 1.31 7.55 -4.77
CA TYR A 499 1.39 6.16 -5.21
C TYR A 499 1.44 5.26 -3.98
N ARG A 500 0.62 4.22 -3.98
CA ARG A 500 0.48 3.31 -2.85
C ARG A 500 0.61 1.88 -3.33
N ARG A 501 1.36 1.08 -2.58
CA ARG A 501 1.34 -0.37 -2.70
C ARG A 501 0.20 -0.92 -1.83
N ARG A 502 -0.55 -1.90 -2.36
CA ARG A 502 -1.48 -2.67 -1.54
C ARG A 502 -0.75 -3.78 -0.78
N GLY A 503 -1.26 -4.09 0.39
CA GLY A 503 -0.70 -5.10 1.27
C GLY A 503 0.12 -4.49 2.40
N LEU A 504 -0.20 -4.92 3.61
CA LEU A 504 0.48 -4.55 4.84
C LEU A 504 1.43 -5.68 5.24
N THR A 505 2.59 -5.33 5.82
CA THR A 505 3.51 -6.30 6.40
C THR A 505 3.47 -6.17 7.91
N ILE A 506 3.08 -7.24 8.59
CA ILE A 506 3.12 -7.33 10.05
C ILE A 506 4.39 -8.08 10.42
N ARG A 507 5.16 -7.52 11.36
CA ARG A 507 6.28 -8.22 11.99
C ARG A 507 6.10 -8.14 13.49
N THR A 508 6.23 -9.29 14.14
CA THR A 508 6.26 -9.34 15.59
C THR A 508 7.64 -9.79 16.04
N SER A 509 8.22 -9.07 17.01
CA SER A 509 9.47 -9.44 17.67
C SER A 509 9.30 -9.32 19.17
N THR A 510 10.15 -10.01 19.91
CA THR A 510 10.22 -9.83 21.36
C THR A 510 11.48 -9.07 21.76
N GLU A 511 11.26 -8.03 22.56
CA GLU A 511 12.28 -7.21 23.21
C GLU A 511 12.29 -7.44 24.71
#